data_AF-A0A5A5RLM8-F1
#
_entry.id   AF-A0A5A5RLM8-F1
#
_cell.length_a   1.000
_cell.length_b   1.000
_cell.length_c   1.000
_cell.angle_alpha   90.00
_cell.angle_beta   90.00
_cell.angle_gamma   90.00
#
_symmetry.space_group_name_H-M   'P 1'
#
loop_
_entity.id
_entity.type
_entity.pdbx_description
1 polymer ?
#
loop_
_entity_poly.entity_id
_entity_poly.type
_entity_poly.pdbx_seq_one_letter_code
_entity_poly.pdbx_strand_id
1 'polypeptide(L)' 'MTTNLTDYKHISIDHRGVPIIAGSTLKVIDLVMAQIAYGWTPEEIHINHRDLSMSQIHSALAYYWGSSVCVR' A
#
# COMPACT_ATOMS: atom_id res chain seq x y z
N MET A 1 1.42 -20.52 -1.35
CA MET A 1 0.67 -19.24 -1.29
C MET A 1 0.91 -18.56 -2.62
N THR A 2 -0.14 -18.34 -3.42
CA THR A 2 0.00 -17.82 -4.79
C THR A 2 -0.35 -16.34 -4.77
N THR A 3 0.62 -15.46 -4.95
CA THR A 3 0.44 -14.00 -4.98
C THR A 3 0.38 -13.54 -6.43
N ASN A 4 -0.74 -12.96 -6.86
CA ASN A 4 -0.84 -12.34 -8.18
C ASN A 4 -0.15 -10.96 -8.15
N LEU A 5 0.71 -10.71 -9.13
CA LEU A 5 1.42 -9.45 -9.31
C LEU A 5 0.50 -8.44 -10.02
N THR A 6 0.43 -7.23 -9.49
CA THR A 6 -0.26 -6.10 -10.15
C THR A 6 0.73 -5.31 -11.01
N ASP A 7 0.24 -4.47 -11.94
CA ASP A 7 1.09 -3.53 -12.69
C ASP A 7 1.85 -2.54 -11.77
N TYR A 8 1.38 -2.35 -10.54
CA TYR A 8 2.08 -1.59 -9.52
C TYR A 8 3.21 -2.42 -8.90
N LYS A 9 4.45 -1.96 -9.12
CA LYS A 9 5.62 -2.53 -8.45
C LYS A 9 5.40 -2.53 -6.93
N HIS A 10 5.83 -3.58 -6.24
CA HIS A 10 5.69 -3.72 -4.79
C HIS A 10 4.28 -3.91 -4.23
N ILE A 11 3.27 -4.15 -5.07
CA ILE A 11 1.93 -4.55 -4.61
C ILE A 11 1.67 -5.99 -5.04
N SER A 12 1.10 -6.76 -4.12
CA SER A 12 0.75 -8.16 -4.35
C SER A 12 -0.64 -8.43 -3.79
N ILE A 13 -1.37 -9.32 -4.45
CA ILE A 13 -2.70 -9.74 -3.99
C ILE A 13 -2.56 -11.02 -3.17
N ASP A 14 -2.98 -10.97 -1.90
CA ASP A 14 -2.94 -12.14 -1.03
C ASP A 14 -3.96 -13.22 -1.45
N HIS A 15 -3.93 -14.37 -0.76
CA HIS A 15 -4.83 -15.49 -1.02
C HIS A 15 -6.33 -15.19 -0.81
N ARG A 16 -6.67 -14.04 -0.20
CA ARG A 16 -8.04 -13.57 0.03
C ARG A 16 -8.45 -12.48 -0.95
N GLY A 17 -7.61 -12.12 -1.91
CA GLY A 17 -7.88 -11.03 -2.85
C GLY A 17 -7.56 -9.65 -2.29
N VAL A 18 -6.82 -9.55 -1.17
CA VAL A 18 -6.51 -8.28 -0.51
C VAL A 18 -5.16 -7.75 -1.01
N PRO A 19 -5.08 -6.49 -1.47
CA PRO A 19 -3.81 -5.87 -1.84
C PRO A 19 -2.95 -5.59 -0.60
N ILE A 20 -1.74 -6.15 -0.62
CA ILE A 20 -0.72 -6.01 0.41
C ILE A 20 0.57 -5.44 -0.18
N ILE A 21 1.36 -4.79 0.66
CA ILE A 21 2.70 -4.32 0.27
C ILE A 21 3.63 -5.54 0.20
N ALA A 22 4.25 -5.77 -0.95
CA ALA A 22 5.13 -6.90 -1.19
C ALA A 22 6.32 -6.88 -0.21
N GLY A 23 6.59 -8.03 0.43
CA GLY A 23 7.61 -8.13 1.48
C GLY A 23 7.12 -7.69 2.86
N SER A 24 5.84 -7.35 3.01
CA SER A 24 5.19 -7.02 4.28
C SER A 24 3.87 -7.79 4.44
N THR A 25 3.32 -7.77 5.64
CA THR A 25 1.94 -8.19 5.93
C THR A 25 0.97 -7.02 5.94
N LEU A 26 1.48 -5.79 5.77
CA LEU A 26 0.67 -4.58 5.80
C LEU A 26 -0.21 -4.47 4.55
N LYS A 27 -1.51 -4.27 4.77
CA LYS A 27 -2.47 -4.03 3.70
C LYS A 27 -2.32 -2.61 3.18
N VAL A 28 -2.53 -2.44 1.87
CA VAL A 28 -2.49 -1.11 1.24
C VAL A 28 -3.55 -0.18 1.86
N ILE A 29 -4.75 -0.70 2.11
CA ILE A 29 -5.84 0.08 2.70
C ILE A 29 -5.50 0.57 4.12
N ASP A 30 -4.81 -0.22 4.93
CA ASP A 30 -4.46 0.15 6.30
C ASP A 30 -3.44 1.31 6.30
N LEU A 31 -2.46 1.27 5.40
CA LEU A 31 -1.49 2.35 5.20
C LEU A 31 -2.18 3.66 4.78
N VAL A 32 -3.09 3.57 3.81
CA VAL A 32 -3.81 4.74 3.27
C VAL A 32 -4.77 5.33 4.31
N MET A 33 -5.45 4.49 5.09
CA MET A 33 -6.32 4.97 6.17
C MET A 33 -5.52 5.70 7.24
N ALA A 34 -4.33 5.21 7.60
CA ALA A 34 -3.43 5.93 8.51
C ALA A 34 -2.98 7.28 7.91
N GLN A 35 -2.62 7.28 6.62
CA GLN A 35 -2.28 8.53 5.91
C GLN A 35 -3.40 9.57 6.00
N ILE A 36 -4.63 9.17 5.68
CA ILE A 36 -5.80 10.07 5.65
C ILE A 36 -6.17 10.53 7.06
N ALA A 37 -6.13 9.63 8.05
CA ALA A 37 -6.51 9.93 9.43
C ALA A 37 -5.56 10.92 10.10
N TYR A 38 -4.25 10.81 9.83
CA TYR A 38 -3.23 11.65 10.44
C TYR A 38 -2.71 12.77 9.52
N GLY A 39 -3.11 12.78 8.25
CA GLY A 39 -2.62 13.73 7.25
C GLY A 39 -1.14 13.53 6.89
N TRP A 40 -0.61 12.32 7.05
CA TRP A 40 0.82 12.06 6.90
C TRP A 40 1.30 12.21 5.45
N THR A 41 2.48 12.81 5.28
CA THR A 41 3.22 12.73 4.02
C THR A 41 3.86 11.34 3.84
N PRO A 42 4.27 10.97 2.63
CA PRO A 42 5.04 9.73 2.40
C PRO A 42 6.29 9.61 3.28
N GLU A 43 6.97 10.71 3.54
CA GLU A 43 8.14 10.78 4.43
C GLU A 43 7.75 10.51 5.89
N GLU A 44 6.65 11.08 6.36
CA GLU A 44 6.14 10.82 7.71
C GLU A 44 5.66 9.37 7.88
N ILE A 45 5.04 8.79 6.85
CA ILE A 45 4.74 7.36 6.79
C ILE A 45 6.03 6.56 6.95
N HIS A 46 7.10 6.90 6.23
CA HIS A 46 8.37 6.19 6.32
C HIS A 46 9.01 6.29 7.73
N ILE A 47 8.88 7.44 8.39
CA ILE A 47 9.35 7.62 9.78
C ILE A 47 8.60 6.67 10.74
N ASN A 48 7.30 6.49 10.55
CA ASN A 48 6.43 5.63 11.36
C ASN A 48 6.49 4.14 10.96
N HIS A 49 6.81 3.85 9.70
CA HIS A 49 6.88 2.51 9.11
C HIS A 49 8.25 2.29 8.46
N ARG A 50 9.31 2.25 9.29
CA ARG A 50 10.71 2.17 8.83
C ARG A 50 11.03 0.91 8.01
N ASP A 51 10.23 -0.14 8.17
CA ASP A 51 10.36 -1.40 7.42
C ASP A 51 9.88 -1.27 5.97
N LEU A 52 9.19 -0.18 5.62
CA LEU A 52 8.75 0.11 4.26
C LEU A 52 9.73 1.06 3.59
N SER A 53 10.17 0.72 2.39
CA SER A 53 10.92 1.65 1.55
C SER A 53 10.02 2.77 1.00
N MET A 54 10.61 3.91 0.64
CA MET A 54 9.89 4.98 -0.06
C MET A 54 9.22 4.48 -1.35
N SER A 55 9.87 3.56 -2.09
CA SER A 55 9.26 2.99 -3.31
C SER A 55 8.03 2.14 -3.01
N GLN A 56 8.01 1.38 -1.91
CA GLN A 56 6.84 0.63 -1.45
C GLN A 56 5.70 1.58 -1.05
N ILE A 57 6.01 2.63 -0.29
CA ILE A 57 5.02 3.64 0.14
C ILE A 57 4.40 4.33 -1.07
N HIS A 58 5.20 4.87 -1.98
CA HIS A 58 4.69 5.52 -3.18
C HIS A 58 3.88 4.56 -4.06
N SER A 59 4.28 3.30 -4.16
CA SER A 59 3.54 2.32 -4.94
C SER A 59 2.19 1.97 -4.31
N ALA A 60 2.11 1.88 -2.98
CA ALA A 60 0.87 1.66 -2.25
C ALA A 60 -0.12 2.83 -2.44
N LEU A 61 0.38 4.06 -2.35
CA LEU A 61 -0.43 5.25 -2.61
C LEU A 61 -0.87 5.32 -4.07
N ALA A 62 0.05 5.10 -5.02
CA ALA A 62 -0.26 5.08 -6.44
C ALA A 62 -1.27 3.98 -6.79
N TYR A 63 -1.19 2.81 -6.15
CA TYR A 63 -2.17 1.75 -6.31
C TYR A 63 -3.55 2.19 -5.86
N TYR A 64 -3.66 2.80 -4.67
CA TYR A 64 -4.94 3.24 -4.12
C TYR A 64 -5.59 4.40 -4.88
N TRP A 65 -4.80 5.40 -5.29
CA TRP A 65 -5.31 6.60 -5.97
C TRP A 65 -5.38 6.43 -7.49
N GLY A 66 -4.43 5.69 -8.08
CA GLY A 66 -4.33 5.46 -9.52
C GLY A 66 -5.22 4.33 -10.01
N SER A 67 -5.40 3.27 -9.21
CA SER A 67 -6.56 2.42 -9.40
C SER A 67 -7.72 3.23 -8.90
N SER A 68 -8.53 3.80 -9.79
CA SER A 68 -9.83 4.35 -9.41
C SER A 68 -10.73 3.21 -8.94
N VAL A 69 -10.41 2.57 -7.81
CA VAL A 69 -11.37 1.90 -6.95
C VAL A 69 -12.21 3.05 -6.42
N CYS A 70 -13.25 3.36 -7.19
CA CYS A 70 -14.34 4.17 -6.73
C CYS A 70 -14.91 3.42 -5.52
N VAL A 71 -14.49 3.81 -4.32
CA VAL A 71 -15.20 3.47 -3.09
C VAL A 71 -16.53 4.22 -3.20
N ARG A 72 -17.52 3.54 -3.78
CA ARG A 72 -18.91 3.96 -3.75
C ARG A 72 -19.69 2.99 -2.88
#